data_AF-A0A645HUL6-F1
#
_entry.id   AF-A0A645HUL6-F1
#
_cell.length_a   1.000
_cell.length_b   1.000
_cell.length_c   1.000
_cell.angle_alpha   90.00
_cell.angle_beta   90.00
_cell.angle_gamma   90.00
#
_symmetry.space_group_name_H-M   'P 1'
#
loop_
_entity.id
_entity.type
_entity.pdbx_description
1 polymer ?
#
loop_
_entity_poly.entity_id
_entity_poly.type
_entity_poly.pdbx_seq_one_letter_code
_entity_poly.pdbx_strand_id
1 'polypeptide(L)'
;MTRNTERRIEIACPVLDEDQKRRIIRFLKIQLADNMKARKQMPNGSYVPIPVREDFAQINSQEYLMEETMTSFAVRGPVPRGIFPKFRLVLNRLWPGVYQENKKF
;
A
#
# COMPACT_ATOMS: atom_id res chain seq x y z
N MET A 1 -18.15 5.81 7.00
CA MET A 1 -18.98 6.88 6.41
C MET A 1 -20.28 6.27 5.92
N THR A 2 -21.44 6.76 6.38
CA THR A 2 -22.78 6.27 5.96
C THR A 2 -22.95 6.31 4.44
N ARG A 3 -22.41 7.35 3.79
CA ARG A 3 -22.40 7.46 2.33
C ARG A 3 -21.72 6.27 1.62
N ASN A 4 -20.64 5.72 2.18
CA ASN A 4 -19.94 4.59 1.56
C ASN A 4 -20.79 3.32 1.62
N THR A 5 -21.56 3.13 2.69
CA THR A 5 -22.39 1.93 2.88
C THR A 5 -23.78 2.05 2.26
N GLU A 6 -24.33 3.26 2.13
CA GLU A 6 -25.73 3.47 1.71
C GLU A 6 -25.89 4.03 0.30
N ARG A 7 -24.86 4.73 -0.22
CA ARG A 7 -24.95 5.49 -1.49
C ARG A 7 -23.86 5.14 -2.50
N ARG A 8 -23.01 4.17 -2.20
CA ARG A 8 -21.94 3.69 -3.08
C ARG A 8 -22.03 2.18 -3.22
N ILE A 9 -21.68 1.69 -4.41
CA ILE A 9 -21.42 0.27 -4.61
C ILE A 9 -19.96 0.05 -4.22
N GLU A 10 -19.74 -0.67 -3.13
CA GLU A 10 -18.42 -0.99 -2.58
C GLU A 10 -18.21 -2.51 -2.61
N ILE A 11 -16.95 -2.95 -2.71
CA ILE A 11 -16.60 -4.38 -2.72
C ILE A 11 -15.61 -4.63 -1.58
N ALA A 12 -15.95 -5.59 -0.73
CA ALA A 12 -15.01 -6.21 0.20
C ALA A 12 -14.66 -7.60 -0.32
N CYS A 13 -13.38 -7.97 -0.24
CA CYS A 13 -12.90 -9.28 -0.66
C CYS A 13 -12.21 -9.96 0.53
N PRO A 14 -12.55 -11.22 0.86
CA PRO A 14 -11.86 -11.95 1.91
C PRO A 14 -10.42 -12.29 1.48
N VAL A 15 -9.48 -12.13 2.41
CA VAL A 15 -8.10 -12.59 2.22
C VAL A 15 -8.02 -14.05 2.66
N LEU A 16 -8.21 -14.96 1.70
CA LEU A 16 -8.26 -16.41 1.95
C LEU A 16 -6.87 -17.03 2.15
N ASP A 17 -5.85 -16.49 1.49
CA ASP A 17 -4.48 -16.95 1.63
C ASP A 17 -3.90 -16.56 3.01
N GLU A 18 -3.49 -17.56 3.78
CA GLU A 18 -3.01 -17.35 5.15
C GLU A 18 -1.68 -16.61 5.23
N ASP A 19 -0.81 -16.72 4.22
CA ASP A 19 0.43 -15.95 4.15
C ASP A 19 0.13 -14.47 3.91
N GLN A 20 -0.79 -14.15 2.98
CA GLN A 20 -1.22 -12.78 2.72
C GLN A 20 -1.94 -12.19 3.92
N LYS A 21 -2.80 -12.97 4.60
CA LYS A 21 -3.47 -12.54 5.83
C LYS A 21 -2.46 -12.17 6.91
N ARG A 22 -1.47 -13.05 7.17
CA ARG A 22 -0.38 -12.78 8.12
C ARG A 22 0.43 -11.55 7.73
N ARG A 23 0.71 -11.36 6.44
CA ARG A 23 1.44 -10.20 5.93
C ARG A 23 0.69 -8.88 6.16
N ILE A 24 -0.61 -8.84 5.84
CA ILE A 24 -1.46 -7.65 6.08
C ILE A 24 -1.54 -7.34 7.57
N ILE A 25 -1.77 -8.35 8.42
CA ILE A 25 -1.81 -8.18 9.87
C ILE A 25 -0.48 -7.63 10.40
N ARG A 26 0.66 -8.11 9.85
CA ARG A 26 1.98 -7.57 10.20
C ARG A 26 2.11 -6.10 9.84
N PHE A 27 1.65 -5.68 8.66
CA PHE A 27 1.67 -4.27 8.27
C PHE A 27 0.84 -3.41 9.22
N LEU A 28 -0.36 -3.87 9.59
CA LEU A 28 -1.20 -3.17 10.56
C LEU A 28 -0.50 -3.06 11.93
N LYS A 29 0.17 -4.12 12.40
CA LYS A 29 0.94 -4.07 13.65
C LYS A 29 2.07 -3.03 13.61
N ILE A 30 2.79 -2.94 12.49
CA ILE A 30 3.85 -1.95 12.30
C ILE A 30 3.27 -0.52 12.29
N GLN A 31 2.18 -0.29 11.57
CA GLN A 31 1.51 1.01 11.53
C GLN A 31 0.93 1.43 12.89
N LEU A 32 0.42 0.49 13.67
CA LEU A 32 -0.10 0.75 15.02
C LEU A 32 1.02 0.96 16.05
N ALA A 33 2.23 0.46 15.79
CA ALA A 33 3.41 0.68 16.61
C ALA A 33 4.17 1.97 16.26
N ASP A 34 3.76 2.68 15.20
CA ASP A 34 4.35 3.97 14.83
C ASP A 34 4.26 4.94 16.01
N ASN A 35 5.39 5.54 16.37
CA ASN A 35 5.48 6.51 17.45
C ASN A 35 6.06 7.86 16.98
N MET A 36 6.53 7.97 15.73
CA MET A 36 7.07 9.23 15.20
C MET A 36 6.01 10.09 14.51
N LYS A 37 5.07 9.48 13.80
CA LYS A 37 4.02 10.15 13.02
C LYS A 37 2.62 9.90 13.58
N ALA A 38 2.45 8.89 14.43
CA ALA A 38 1.17 8.59 15.03
C ALA A 38 0.59 9.76 15.84
N ARG A 39 -0.71 10.00 15.67
CA ARG A 39 -1.48 11.00 16.40
C ARG A 39 -2.73 10.35 16.99
N LYS A 40 -3.04 10.68 18.24
CA LYS A 40 -4.27 10.27 18.89
C LYS A 40 -5.34 11.32 18.65
N GLN A 41 -6.51 10.87 18.17
CA GLN A 41 -7.69 11.72 18.09
C GLN A 41 -8.28 11.91 19.49
N MET A 42 -8.46 13.17 19.88
CA MET A 42 -9.04 13.57 21.16
C MET A 42 -10.56 13.76 21.02
N PRO A 43 -11.34 13.72 22.13
CA PRO A 43 -12.79 13.91 22.08
C PRO A 43 -13.24 15.24 21.45
N ASN A 44 -12.41 16.28 21.52
CA ASN A 44 -12.65 17.58 20.90
C ASN A 44 -12.30 17.63 19.41
N GLY A 45 -11.93 16.49 18.80
CA GLY A 45 -11.58 16.38 17.39
C GLY A 45 -10.14 16.79 17.05
N SER A 46 -9.35 17.26 18.01
CA SER A 46 -7.93 17.56 17.76
C SER A 46 -7.10 16.28 17.66
N TYR A 47 -5.98 16.35 16.92
CA TYR A 47 -5.02 15.27 16.81
C TYR A 47 -3.73 15.67 17.51
N VAL A 48 -3.38 14.94 18.57
CA VAL A 48 -2.15 15.19 19.33
C VAL A 48 -1.11 14.12 19.04
N PRO A 49 0.19 14.46 18.93
CA PRO A 49 1.26 13.46 18.84
C PRO A 49 1.16 12.47 20.00
N ILE A 50 1.40 11.18 19.74
CA ILE A 50 1.55 10.21 20.82
C ILE A 50 2.90 10.47 21.51
N PRO A 51 2.97 10.57 22.86
CA PRO A 51 4.24 10.76 23.56
C PRO A 51 5.19 9.59 23.27
N VAL A 52 6.38 9.91 22.77
CA VAL A 52 7.47 8.94 22.60
C VAL A 52 8.21 8.85 23.93
N ARG A 53 8.35 7.63 24.44
CA ARG A 53 9.24 7.36 25.57
C ARG A 53 10.67 7.25 25.04
N GLU A 54 11.61 7.94 25.66
CA GLU A 54 13.02 7.95 25.23
C GLU A 54 13.65 6.54 25.22
N ASP A 55 13.19 5.65 26.11
CA ASP A 55 13.67 4.27 26.20
C ASP A 55 13.18 3.35 25.05
N PHE A 56 12.27 3.83 24.19
CA PHE A 56 11.69 3.02 23.13
C PHE A 56 12.34 3.35 21.79
N ALA A 57 12.54 2.30 20.98
CA ALA A 57 12.94 2.47 19.59
C ALA A 57 11.94 3.39 18.87
N GLN A 58 12.47 4.39 18.17
CA GLN A 58 11.67 5.27 17.34
C GLN A 58 11.30 4.53 16.06
N ILE A 59 10.01 4.51 15.73
CA ILE A 59 9.47 3.81 14.58
C ILE A 59 8.63 4.80 13.78
N ASN A 60 9.10 5.08 12.56
CA ASN A 60 8.29 5.60 11.47
C ASN A 60 7.92 4.41 10.57
N SER A 61 6.64 4.02 10.60
CA SER A 61 6.15 2.82 9.90
C SER A 61 6.34 2.88 8.39
N GLN A 62 6.27 4.08 7.79
CA GLN A 62 6.39 4.25 6.34
C GLN A 62 7.84 4.02 5.90
N GLU A 63 8.80 4.65 6.58
CA GLU A 63 10.23 4.49 6.30
C GLU A 63 10.66 3.04 6.51
N TYR A 64 10.26 2.43 7.64
CA TYR A 64 10.55 1.03 7.95
C TYR A 64 10.07 0.06 6.86
N LEU A 65 8.83 0.22 6.38
CA LEU A 65 8.26 -0.67 5.35
C LEU A 65 8.88 -0.44 3.96
N MET A 66 9.30 0.80 3.65
CA MET A 66 10.01 1.13 2.43
C MET A 66 11.40 0.47 2.41
N GLU A 67 12.16 0.61 3.49
CA GLU A 67 13.49 -0.01 3.63
C GLU A 67 13.41 -1.54 3.52
N GLU A 68 12.50 -2.18 4.25
CA GLU A 68 12.29 -3.64 4.18
C GLU A 68 12.03 -4.11 2.74
N THR A 69 11.22 -3.35 2.01
CA THR A 69 10.86 -3.67 0.63
C THR A 69 12.06 -3.50 -0.30
N MET A 70 12.84 -2.43 -0.16
CA MET A 70 14.05 -2.19 -0.94
C MET A 70 15.09 -3.29 -0.71
N THR A 71 15.30 -3.70 0.55
CA THR A 71 16.18 -4.83 0.88
C THR A 71 15.67 -6.14 0.26
N SER A 72 14.37 -6.40 0.33
CA SER A 72 13.76 -7.61 -0.26
C SER A 72 13.88 -7.65 -1.79
N PHE A 73 13.75 -6.51 -2.47
CA PHE A 73 13.94 -6.41 -3.92
C PHE A 73 15.39 -6.66 -4.34
N ALA A 74 16.36 -6.16 -3.57
CA ALA A 74 17.77 -6.43 -3.83
C ALA A 74 18.08 -7.94 -3.80
N VAL A 75 17.39 -8.70 -2.94
CA VAL A 75 17.53 -10.16 -2.83
C VAL A 75 16.82 -10.93 -3.96
N ARG A 76 15.67 -10.44 -4.43
CA ARG A 76 14.83 -11.14 -5.44
C ARG A 76 15.19 -10.81 -6.89
N GLY A 77 16.07 -9.83 -7.12
CA GLY A 77 16.37 -9.32 -8.46
C GLY A 77 15.22 -8.48 -9.05
N PRO A 78 15.46 -7.75 -10.15
CA PRO A 78 14.43 -6.93 -10.79
C PRO A 78 13.27 -7.81 -11.27
N VAL A 79 12.03 -7.34 -11.09
CA VAL A 79 10.85 -8.00 -11.64
C VAL A 79 11.04 -8.13 -13.15
N PRO A 80 10.96 -9.34 -13.73
CA PRO A 80 11.04 -9.50 -15.18
C PRO A 80 9.96 -8.62 -15.82
N ARG A 81 10.33 -7.79 -16.81
CA ARG A 81 9.35 -7.02 -17.60
C ARG A 81 8.34 -8.03 -18.16
N GLY A 82 7.11 -8.02 -17.65
CA GLY A 82 6.10 -9.06 -17.89
C GLY A 82 5.76 -9.27 -19.37
N ILE A 83 4.98 -10.32 -19.66
CA ILE A 83 4.59 -10.83 -21.00
C ILE A 83 3.77 -9.83 -21.87
N PHE A 84 3.54 -8.62 -21.35
CA PHE A 84 2.84 -7.52 -22.04
C PHE A 84 3.35 -7.13 -23.45
N PRO A 85 4.62 -7.27 -23.87
CA PRO A 85 5.00 -6.88 -25.22
C PRO A 85 4.35 -7.75 -26.31
N LYS A 86 3.95 -9.00 -26.02
CA LYS A 86 3.31 -9.87 -27.03
C LYS A 86 1.85 -9.49 -27.31
N PHE A 87 1.10 -9.05 -26.29
CA PHE A 87 -0.29 -8.64 -26.46
C PHE A 87 -0.44 -7.26 -27.12
N ARG A 88 0.57 -6.39 -27.03
CA ARG A 88 0.58 -5.07 -27.68
C ARG A 88 0.45 -5.17 -29.20
N LEU A 89 1.11 -6.16 -29.82
CA LEU A 89 1.06 -6.39 -31.27
C LEU A 89 -0.34 -6.84 -31.74
N VAL A 90 -1.01 -7.70 -30.97
CA VAL A 90 -2.34 -8.20 -31.30
C VAL A 90 -3.40 -7.12 -31.09
N LEU A 91 -3.31 -6.36 -30.00
CA LEU A 91 -4.26 -5.29 -29.68
C LEU A 91 -4.15 -4.08 -30.62
N ASN A 92 -2.94 -3.67 -31.02
CA ASN A 92 -2.77 -2.60 -32.03
C ASN A 92 -3.28 -3.01 -33.42
N ARG A 93 -3.33 -4.31 -33.72
CA ARG A 93 -3.86 -4.84 -34.99
C ARG A 93 -5.39 -4.86 -35.01
N LEU A 94 -6.03 -5.12 -33.86
CA LEU A 94 -7.49 -5.22 -33.76
C LEU A 94 -8.16 -3.88 -33.41
N TRP A 95 -7.44 -2.97 -32.75
CA TRP A 95 -7.98 -1.66 -32.38
C TRP A 95 -6.89 -0.59 -32.38
N PRO A 96 -6.63 0.05 -33.54
CA PRO A 96 -5.66 1.14 -33.63
C PRO A 96 -6.13 2.31 -32.75
N GLY A 97 -5.31 2.72 -31.77
CA GLY A 97 -5.53 3.94 -30.99
C GLY A 97 -6.00 3.79 -29.53
N VAL A 98 -6.25 2.58 -29.03
CA VAL A 98 -6.59 2.37 -27.59
C VAL A 98 -5.40 2.59 -26.66
N TYR A 99 -4.17 2.47 -27.18
CA TYR A 99 -2.95 2.80 -26.45
C TYR A 99 -2.29 4.04 -27.05
N GLN A 100 -2.87 5.21 -26.84
CA GLN A 100 -2.07 6.43 -26.84
C GLN A 100 -1.36 6.51 -25.48
N GLU A 101 -0.03 6.38 -25.50
CA GLU A 101 0.81 6.64 -24.34
C GLU A 101 0.52 8.07 -23.85
N ASN A 102 -0.20 8.22 -22.73
CA ASN A 102 -0.08 9.42 -21.93
C ASN A 102 1.32 9.42 -21.31
N LYS A 103 2.31 9.83 -22.12
CA LYS A 103 3.61 10.27 -21.65
C LYS A 103 3.40 11.56 -20.86
N LYS A 104 3.12 11.41 -19.56
CA LYS A 104 3.43 12.35 -18.49
C LYS A 104 2.79 11.84 -17.20
N PHE A 105 3.57 11.07 -16.44
CA PHE A 105 3.78 11.25 -15.01
C PHE A 105 5.21 10.83 -14.71
#